data_AF-A0A2N5T325-F1
#
_entry.id   AF-A0A2N5T325-F1
#
_cell.length_a   1.000
_cell.length_b   1.000
_cell.length_c   1.000
_cell.angle_alpha   90.00
_cell.angle_beta   90.00
_cell.angle_gamma   90.00
#
_symmetry.space_group_name_H-M   'P 1'
#
loop_
_entity.id
_entity.type
_entity.pdbx_description
1 polymer ?
#
loop_
_entity_poly.entity_id
_entity_poly.type
_entity_poly.pdbx_seq_one_letter_code
_entity_poly.pdbx_strand_id
1 'polypeptide(L)'
;MARYLYLCIALIFARCVLGSAVARNTTKRSLQLDPRALQNASFHNGHPTGNESASLTSHNNFVNFCISRHSMGATLMNGNQSPHNYSCNSIPMGMIVAPDQMPSCKFRHPHNLSKLKASETFKIILEIKKMVTGRFVNANESYFFAPQQLSKRTKEVIGHAHVVIQAIPDLKSTSPLDPREFVFFKGIDNPVSEDGTSTVEVPGGLPVGAYRLASILTAANHQPVLAGVARRGTFDDVVYFVVE
;
A
#
# COMPACT_ATOMS: atom_id res chain seq x y z
N MET A 1 -61.17 58.56 32.20
CA MET A 1 -61.40 57.45 33.15
C MET A 1 -60.84 56.18 32.53
N ALA A 2 -59.85 55.59 33.18
CA ALA A 2 -59.04 54.47 32.70
C ALA A 2 -59.74 53.11 32.82
N ARG A 3 -59.60 52.24 31.82
CA ARG A 3 -59.68 50.77 31.97
C ARG A 3 -58.87 50.03 30.89
N TYR A 4 -58.25 48.93 31.34
CA TYR A 4 -57.58 47.82 30.63
C TYR A 4 -56.07 48.01 30.36
N LEU A 5 -55.16 47.55 31.24
CA LEU A 5 -54.82 46.19 31.74
C LEU A 5 -53.73 45.52 30.86
N TYR A 6 -52.50 45.56 31.41
CA TYR A 6 -51.34 44.66 31.25
C TYR A 6 -51.25 43.74 30.03
N LEU A 7 -50.19 43.92 29.22
CA LEU A 7 -49.59 42.82 28.45
C LEU A 7 -48.06 42.81 28.63
N CYS A 8 -47.56 41.64 28.99
CA CYS A 8 -46.21 41.34 29.45
C CYS A 8 -45.15 41.35 28.35
N ILE A 9 -43.94 41.67 28.82
CA ILE A 9 -42.62 41.54 28.21
C ILE A 9 -42.36 40.10 27.72
N ALA A 10 -41.93 39.94 26.46
CA ALA A 10 -40.88 39.00 26.02
C ALA A 10 -40.77 38.94 24.49
N LEU A 11 -39.77 39.58 23.89
CA LEU A 11 -39.31 39.28 22.53
C LEU A 11 -37.78 39.36 22.50
N ILE A 12 -37.14 38.26 22.90
CA ILE A 12 -35.71 38.00 22.80
C ILE A 12 -35.53 36.84 21.82
N PHE A 13 -34.76 37.11 20.77
CA PHE A 13 -34.01 36.21 19.90
C PHE A 13 -34.78 35.26 18.95
N ALA A 14 -34.71 35.59 17.67
CA ALA A 14 -34.53 34.59 16.62
C ALA A 14 -33.41 35.06 15.67
N ARG A 15 -32.15 34.73 16.03
CA ARG A 15 -31.03 34.82 15.09
C ARG A 15 -31.30 33.84 13.94
N CYS A 16 -31.46 34.39 12.74
CA CYS A 16 -31.37 33.63 11.51
C CYS A 16 -29.92 33.16 11.35
N VAL A 17 -29.63 31.94 11.81
CA VAL A 17 -28.47 31.18 11.37
C VAL A 17 -29.03 30.06 10.50
N LEU A 18 -29.17 30.35 9.21
CA LEU A 18 -29.20 29.31 8.18
C LEU A 18 -27.80 28.67 8.16
N GLY A 19 -27.52 27.86 9.17
CA GLY A 19 -26.52 26.83 9.08
C GLY A 19 -27.01 25.90 7.99
N SER A 20 -26.26 25.82 6.88
CA SER A 20 -26.43 24.75 5.91
C SER A 20 -26.43 23.45 6.71
N ALA A 21 -27.58 22.76 6.72
CA ALA A 21 -27.66 21.43 7.29
C ALA A 21 -26.61 20.59 6.55
N VAL A 22 -25.49 20.31 7.22
CA VAL A 22 -24.58 19.26 6.80
C VAL A 22 -25.45 18.02 6.67
N ALA A 23 -25.56 17.50 5.45
CA ALA A 23 -26.28 16.28 5.19
C ALA A 23 -25.78 15.23 6.18
N ARG A 24 -26.67 14.80 7.09
CA ARG A 24 -26.40 13.65 7.96
C ARG A 24 -26.07 12.49 7.03
N ASN A 25 -24.84 11.98 7.10
CA ASN A 25 -24.42 10.78 6.41
C ASN A 25 -25.26 9.61 6.93
N THR A 26 -26.37 9.33 6.27
CA THR A 26 -27.31 8.23 6.58
C THR A 26 -26.79 6.89 6.07
N THR A 27 -25.50 6.61 6.25
CA THR A 27 -25.00 5.24 6.22
C THR A 27 -25.35 4.57 7.55
N LYS A 28 -26.65 4.37 7.78
CA LYS A 28 -27.11 3.29 8.66
C LYS A 28 -26.52 2.03 8.03
N ARG A 29 -25.49 1.49 8.68
CA ARG A 29 -24.57 0.46 8.19
C ARG A 29 -25.32 -0.78 7.70
N SER A 30 -25.66 -0.80 6.42
CA SER A 30 -26.00 -2.04 5.75
C SER A 30 -24.70 -2.82 5.57
N LEU A 31 -24.66 -4.07 6.01
CA LEU A 31 -23.57 -5.01 5.69
C LEU A 31 -23.68 -5.53 4.24
N GLN A 32 -24.63 -5.00 3.46
CA GLN A 32 -24.84 -5.38 2.06
C GLN A 32 -24.03 -4.49 1.14
N LEU A 33 -23.52 -5.09 0.07
CA LEU A 33 -22.81 -4.40 -1.01
C LEU A 33 -23.76 -3.40 -1.69
N ASP A 34 -23.32 -2.16 -1.87
CA ASP A 34 -24.03 -1.18 -2.70
C ASP A 34 -24.08 -1.71 -4.15
N PRO A 35 -25.25 -1.83 -4.79
CA PRO A 35 -25.36 -2.36 -6.16
C PRO A 35 -24.47 -1.63 -7.18
N ARG A 36 -24.16 -0.34 -6.95
CA ARG A 36 -23.27 0.44 -7.84
C ARG A 36 -21.80 0.01 -7.75
N ALA A 37 -21.40 -0.67 -6.68
CA ALA A 37 -20.06 -1.20 -6.54
C ALA A 37 -19.87 -2.52 -7.31
N LEU A 38 -20.96 -3.18 -7.71
CA LEU A 38 -20.96 -4.51 -8.32
C LEU A 38 -20.15 -4.56 -9.63
N GLN A 39 -19.19 -5.48 -9.68
CA GLN A 39 -18.32 -5.71 -10.83
C GLN A 39 -18.90 -6.86 -11.64
N ASN A 40 -19.85 -6.59 -12.53
CA ASN A 40 -20.54 -7.62 -13.32
C ASN A 40 -19.60 -8.49 -14.15
N ALA A 41 -18.40 -7.99 -14.50
CA ALA A 41 -17.37 -8.79 -15.17
C ALA A 41 -16.96 -10.04 -14.36
N SER A 42 -17.07 -9.99 -13.02
CA SER A 42 -16.79 -11.15 -12.14
C SER A 42 -17.85 -12.25 -12.20
N PHE A 43 -18.94 -12.09 -12.97
CA PHE A 43 -19.96 -13.14 -13.14
C PHE A 43 -19.53 -14.20 -14.15
N HIS A 44 -18.52 -13.88 -14.97
CA HIS A 44 -17.96 -14.76 -15.96
C HIS A 44 -16.48 -15.00 -15.66
N ASN A 45 -15.96 -16.13 -16.11
CA ASN A 45 -14.60 -16.57 -15.82
C ASN A 45 -13.54 -15.98 -16.77
N GLY A 46 -13.90 -14.95 -17.54
CA GLY A 46 -13.02 -14.31 -18.53
C GLY A 46 -12.94 -15.02 -19.88
N HIS A 47 -13.65 -16.13 -20.08
CA HIS A 47 -13.65 -16.90 -21.35
C HIS A 47 -12.23 -17.18 -21.89
N PRO A 48 -11.37 -17.86 -21.09
CA PRO A 48 -9.97 -18.07 -21.46
C PRO A 48 -9.85 -18.83 -22.79
N THR A 49 -8.82 -18.47 -23.56
CA THR A 49 -8.47 -19.15 -24.83
C THR A 49 -7.01 -19.64 -24.81
N GLY A 50 -6.71 -20.68 -25.58
CA GLY A 50 -5.36 -21.25 -25.62
C GLY A 50 -4.89 -21.76 -24.25
N ASN A 51 -3.76 -21.23 -23.76
CA ASN A 51 -3.16 -21.62 -22.48
C ASN A 51 -3.63 -20.76 -21.28
N GLU A 52 -4.67 -19.94 -21.46
CA GLU A 52 -5.24 -19.13 -20.38
C GLU A 52 -6.05 -19.99 -19.41
N SER A 53 -5.99 -19.65 -18.11
CA SER A 53 -6.79 -20.32 -17.08
C SER A 53 -8.06 -19.53 -16.77
N ALA A 54 -9.16 -20.23 -16.48
CA ALA A 54 -10.41 -19.62 -16.10
C ALA A 54 -10.31 -18.90 -14.74
N SER A 55 -10.86 -17.69 -14.65
CA SER A 55 -10.98 -16.96 -13.37
C SER A 55 -12.08 -17.55 -12.49
N LEU A 56 -11.95 -17.38 -11.16
CA LEU A 56 -13.08 -17.51 -10.26
C LEU A 56 -14.18 -16.51 -10.61
N THR A 57 -15.42 -16.84 -10.27
CA THR A 57 -16.59 -15.96 -10.43
C THR A 57 -17.22 -15.62 -9.09
N SER A 58 -17.93 -14.50 -9.03
CA SER A 58 -18.62 -14.04 -7.82
C SER A 58 -19.74 -13.08 -8.19
N HIS A 59 -20.87 -13.16 -7.50
CA HIS A 59 -21.98 -12.19 -7.64
C HIS A 59 -21.96 -11.07 -6.59
N ASN A 60 -20.90 -10.97 -5.77
CA ASN A 60 -20.79 -10.00 -4.68
C ASN A 60 -19.37 -9.43 -4.53
N ASN A 61 -18.64 -9.26 -5.63
CA ASN A 61 -17.26 -8.76 -5.65
C ASN A 61 -16.30 -9.50 -4.69
N PHE A 62 -16.50 -10.79 -4.47
CA PHE A 62 -15.68 -11.62 -3.61
C PHE A 62 -15.63 -11.15 -2.14
N VAL A 63 -16.63 -10.39 -1.67
CA VAL A 63 -16.70 -9.91 -0.28
C VAL A 63 -16.63 -11.06 0.73
N ASN A 64 -17.11 -12.26 0.36
CA ASN A 64 -17.08 -13.46 1.20
C ASN A 64 -15.91 -14.41 0.89
N PHE A 65 -14.91 -14.00 0.12
CA PHE A 65 -13.81 -14.88 -0.29
C PHE A 65 -13.11 -15.54 0.90
N CYS A 66 -12.81 -14.75 1.94
CA CYS A 66 -12.06 -15.23 3.10
C CYS A 66 -12.81 -16.24 3.99
N ILE A 67 -14.13 -16.35 3.84
CA ILE A 67 -14.95 -17.35 4.54
C ILE A 67 -15.44 -18.46 3.60
N SER A 68 -15.00 -18.43 2.34
CA SER A 68 -15.30 -19.47 1.37
C SER A 68 -14.28 -20.60 1.45
N ARG A 69 -14.59 -21.75 0.81
CA ARG A 69 -13.63 -22.85 0.66
C ARG A 69 -12.29 -22.44 0.03
N HIS A 70 -12.26 -21.34 -0.74
CA HIS A 70 -11.05 -20.86 -1.42
C HIS A 70 -10.03 -20.23 -0.46
N SER A 71 -10.42 -19.87 0.76
CA SER A 71 -9.49 -19.36 1.78
C SER A 71 -8.72 -20.45 2.50
N MET A 72 -8.99 -21.73 2.23
CA MET A 72 -8.30 -22.88 2.86
C MET A 72 -8.34 -22.84 4.41
N GLY A 73 -9.39 -22.26 4.99
CA GLY A 73 -9.51 -22.11 6.45
C GLY A 73 -8.57 -21.04 7.04
N ALA A 74 -8.03 -20.15 6.22
CA ALA A 74 -7.14 -19.09 6.65
C ALA A 74 -7.77 -18.16 7.70
N THR A 75 -6.96 -17.74 8.67
CA THR A 75 -7.38 -16.79 9.70
C THR A 75 -7.58 -15.40 9.09
N LEU A 76 -8.65 -14.71 9.48
CA LEU A 76 -8.87 -13.33 9.06
C LEU A 76 -7.83 -12.40 9.68
N MET A 77 -7.15 -11.61 8.85
CA MET A 77 -6.06 -10.73 9.31
C MET A 77 -6.56 -9.60 10.22
N ASN A 78 -7.63 -8.91 9.83
CA ASN A 78 -8.23 -7.80 10.58
C ASN A 78 -7.20 -6.77 11.11
N GLY A 79 -6.25 -6.35 10.27
CA GLY A 79 -5.21 -5.38 10.64
C GLY A 79 -3.94 -5.97 11.27
N ASN A 80 -3.98 -7.25 11.67
CA ASN A 80 -2.83 -7.95 12.23
C ASN A 80 -1.99 -8.61 11.14
N GLN A 81 -0.68 -8.71 11.40
CA GLN A 81 0.21 -9.57 10.64
C GLN A 81 -0.01 -11.04 11.00
N SER A 82 0.22 -11.95 10.06
CA SER A 82 0.18 -13.39 10.29
C SER A 82 1.55 -14.02 9.97
N PRO A 83 2.43 -14.17 10.98
CA PRO A 83 3.80 -14.62 10.74
C PRO A 83 3.95 -16.13 10.54
N HIS A 84 2.93 -16.93 10.91
CA HIS A 84 3.08 -18.40 11.02
C HIS A 84 1.98 -19.22 10.36
N ASN A 85 0.89 -18.62 9.87
CA ASN A 85 -0.27 -19.34 9.34
C ASN A 85 -0.76 -18.74 8.02
N TYR A 86 -1.54 -19.51 7.24
CA TYR A 86 -2.33 -18.95 6.16
C TYR A 86 -3.29 -17.89 6.71
N SER A 87 -3.37 -16.75 6.03
CA SER A 87 -4.25 -15.66 6.41
C SER A 87 -4.97 -15.10 5.20
N CYS A 88 -6.12 -14.48 5.44
CA CYS A 88 -6.91 -13.85 4.40
C CYS A 88 -7.34 -12.45 4.82
N ASN A 89 -7.11 -11.48 3.94
CA ASN A 89 -7.56 -10.12 4.13
C ASN A 89 -8.84 -9.87 3.33
N SER A 90 -9.91 -9.49 4.02
CA SER A 90 -11.21 -9.20 3.41
C SER A 90 -11.34 -7.75 2.91
N ILE A 91 -10.34 -6.90 3.18
CA ILE A 91 -10.36 -5.51 2.72
C ILE A 91 -10.13 -5.47 1.20
N PRO A 92 -10.98 -4.76 0.43
CA PRO A 92 -10.80 -4.64 -1.01
C PRO A 92 -9.48 -3.96 -1.34
N MET A 93 -8.91 -4.34 -2.48
CA MET A 93 -7.60 -3.91 -2.96
C MET A 93 -7.47 -2.37 -3.09
N GLY A 94 -8.55 -1.68 -3.48
CA GLY A 94 -8.64 -0.21 -3.52
C GLY A 94 -8.48 0.39 -4.90
N MET A 95 -8.03 1.66 -4.94
CA MET A 95 -7.88 2.40 -6.18
C MET A 95 -6.75 1.82 -7.02
N ILE A 96 -7.00 1.66 -8.31
CA ILE A 96 -6.00 1.21 -9.28
C ILE A 96 -5.36 2.42 -9.97
N VAL A 97 -4.04 2.52 -9.94
CA VAL A 97 -3.33 3.65 -10.55
C VAL A 97 -3.39 3.58 -12.09
N ALA A 98 -3.53 4.73 -12.72
CA ALA A 98 -3.51 4.86 -14.18
C ALA A 98 -2.11 4.60 -14.74
N PRO A 99 -1.97 4.11 -16.00
CA PRO A 99 -0.67 3.77 -16.59
C PRO A 99 0.37 4.91 -16.57
N ASP A 100 -0.07 6.13 -16.84
CA ASP A 100 0.77 7.32 -16.84
C ASP A 100 1.20 7.77 -15.43
N GLN A 101 0.56 7.28 -14.39
CA GLN A 101 0.86 7.56 -12.97
C GLN A 101 1.49 6.35 -12.24
N MET A 102 1.85 5.29 -12.97
CA MET A 102 2.55 4.14 -12.38
C MET A 102 3.90 4.58 -11.80
N PRO A 103 4.25 4.16 -10.57
CA PRO A 103 5.52 4.52 -9.96
C PRO A 103 6.68 3.76 -10.58
N SER A 104 7.88 4.28 -10.36
CA SER A 104 9.14 3.60 -10.65
C SER A 104 10.20 4.06 -9.68
N CYS A 105 11.19 3.21 -9.42
CA CYS A 105 12.35 3.59 -8.62
C CYS A 105 13.67 3.05 -9.18
N LYS A 106 14.78 3.64 -8.75
CA LYS A 106 16.14 3.22 -9.10
C LYS A 106 17.12 3.47 -7.97
N PHE A 107 17.95 2.47 -7.64
CA PHE A 107 19.06 2.66 -6.73
C PHE A 107 20.15 3.54 -7.37
N ARG A 108 20.46 4.64 -6.68
CA ARG A 108 21.59 5.53 -6.96
C ARG A 108 22.84 5.10 -6.20
N HIS A 109 22.70 4.43 -5.07
CA HIS A 109 23.81 3.81 -4.34
C HIS A 109 23.28 2.66 -3.45
N PRO A 110 23.97 1.52 -3.35
CA PRO A 110 25.01 1.06 -4.29
C PRO A 110 24.50 0.94 -5.73
N HIS A 111 25.41 1.05 -6.70
CA HIS A 111 25.10 0.72 -8.09
C HIS A 111 25.14 -0.80 -8.28
N ASN A 112 24.58 -1.28 -9.40
CA ASN A 112 24.74 -2.68 -9.76
C ASN A 112 26.23 -3.00 -9.97
N LEU A 113 26.68 -4.11 -9.39
CA LEU A 113 28.04 -4.61 -9.33
C LEU A 113 29.02 -3.72 -8.57
N SER A 114 28.54 -2.85 -7.67
CA SER A 114 29.41 -2.09 -6.77
C SER A 114 30.27 -3.01 -5.90
N LYS A 115 31.44 -2.49 -5.51
CA LYS A 115 32.33 -3.06 -4.51
C LYS A 115 32.37 -2.11 -3.32
N LEU A 116 31.90 -2.57 -2.17
CA LEU A 116 31.89 -1.82 -0.92
C LEU A 116 32.91 -2.40 0.04
N LYS A 117 33.34 -1.61 1.02
CA LYS A 117 34.28 -2.07 2.04
C LYS A 117 33.56 -2.81 3.16
N ALA A 118 34.15 -3.91 3.60
CA ALA A 118 33.63 -4.69 4.73
C ALA A 118 33.57 -3.87 6.02
N SER A 119 32.49 -4.07 6.77
CA SER A 119 32.24 -3.47 8.09
C SER A 119 32.30 -1.93 8.12
N GLU A 120 32.08 -1.27 6.98
CA GLU A 120 31.99 0.19 6.88
C GLU A 120 30.55 0.64 6.65
N THR A 121 30.09 1.64 7.41
CA THR A 121 28.78 2.25 7.20
C THR A 121 28.69 2.79 5.77
N PHE A 122 27.62 2.43 5.06
CA PHE A 122 27.31 2.97 3.75
C PHE A 122 25.84 3.42 3.67
N LYS A 123 25.52 4.13 2.59
CA LYS A 123 24.17 4.64 2.33
C LYS A 123 23.48 3.81 1.25
N ILE A 124 22.19 3.61 1.40
CA ILE A 124 21.31 3.21 0.31
C ILE A 124 20.60 4.48 -0.14
N ILE A 125 20.68 4.80 -1.43
CA ILE A 125 20.01 5.96 -2.02
C ILE A 125 19.07 5.45 -3.11
N LEU A 126 17.78 5.69 -2.93
CA LEU A 126 16.71 5.26 -3.84
C LEU A 126 16.01 6.49 -4.41
N GLU A 127 16.01 6.65 -5.73
CA GLU A 127 15.18 7.65 -6.40
C GLU A 127 13.81 7.05 -6.69
N ILE A 128 12.73 7.78 -6.37
CA ILE A 128 11.34 7.32 -6.59
C ILE A 128 10.59 8.39 -7.39
N LYS A 129 9.83 7.96 -8.40
CA LYS A 129 8.97 8.82 -9.23
C LYS A 129 7.52 8.37 -9.18
N LYS A 130 6.61 9.34 -9.35
CA LYS A 130 5.16 9.14 -9.48
C LYS A 130 4.51 8.45 -8.27
N MET A 131 4.96 8.85 -7.09
CA MET A 131 4.47 8.32 -5.81
C MET A 131 4.55 9.41 -4.74
N VAL A 132 3.49 9.54 -3.95
CA VAL A 132 3.51 10.34 -2.72
C VAL A 132 4.05 9.46 -1.60
N THR A 133 5.34 9.59 -1.32
CA THR A 133 6.08 8.80 -0.33
C THR A 133 5.94 9.35 1.10
N GLY A 134 6.51 8.64 2.08
CA GLY A 134 6.47 9.03 3.49
C GLY A 134 5.12 8.81 4.16
N ARG A 135 4.28 7.93 3.61
CA ARG A 135 2.97 7.57 4.16
C ARG A 135 3.00 6.12 4.58
N PHE A 136 3.48 5.92 5.80
CA PHE A 136 3.56 4.63 6.48
C PHE A 136 2.58 4.63 7.66
N VAL A 137 1.72 3.62 7.74
CA VAL A 137 0.78 3.44 8.87
C VAL A 137 1.24 2.31 9.78
N ASN A 138 0.74 2.27 11.02
CA ASN A 138 1.13 1.29 12.03
C ASN A 138 0.97 -0.15 11.50
N ALA A 139 2.09 -0.82 11.23
CA ALA A 139 2.14 -2.17 10.66
C ALA A 139 1.67 -3.26 11.64
N ASN A 140 1.55 -2.97 12.94
CA ASN A 140 1.09 -3.95 13.92
C ASN A 140 -0.42 -3.94 14.10
N GLU A 141 -1.06 -2.80 13.81
CA GLU A 141 -2.49 -2.59 14.12
C GLU A 141 -3.34 -2.30 12.88
N SER A 142 -2.73 -1.90 11.76
CA SER A 142 -3.44 -1.45 10.56
C SER A 142 -2.87 -2.06 9.26
N TYR A 143 -2.26 -3.24 9.37
CA TYR A 143 -1.66 -3.96 8.25
C TYR A 143 -2.72 -4.38 7.23
N PHE A 144 -2.58 -3.92 5.98
CA PHE A 144 -3.56 -4.05 4.90
C PHE A 144 -4.99 -3.62 5.29
N PHE A 145 -5.13 -2.77 6.30
CA PHE A 145 -6.43 -2.44 6.90
C PHE A 145 -7.24 -1.44 6.05
N ALA A 146 -6.59 -0.69 5.17
CA ALA A 146 -7.25 0.21 4.24
C ALA A 146 -6.84 -0.07 2.78
N PRO A 147 -7.77 0.14 1.83
CA PRO A 147 -7.49 0.00 0.41
C PRO A 147 -6.44 1.00 -0.10
N GLN A 148 -5.82 0.71 -1.26
CA GLN A 148 -4.90 1.65 -1.91
C GLN A 148 -5.61 2.98 -2.21
N GLN A 149 -4.92 4.10 -1.96
CA GLN A 149 -5.42 5.45 -2.18
C GLN A 149 -4.54 6.21 -3.18
N LEU A 150 -5.18 7.11 -3.93
CA LEU A 150 -4.50 8.03 -4.83
C LEU A 150 -4.58 9.46 -4.30
N SER A 151 -3.50 10.20 -4.50
CA SER A 151 -3.44 11.64 -4.24
C SER A 151 -4.53 12.36 -5.03
N LYS A 152 -5.36 13.17 -4.36
CA LYS A 152 -6.38 13.98 -5.06
C LYS A 152 -5.75 14.94 -6.05
N ARG A 153 -4.54 15.44 -5.76
CA ARG A 153 -3.80 16.44 -6.56
C ARG A 153 -3.07 15.80 -7.73
N THR A 154 -2.22 14.81 -7.47
CA THR A 154 -1.31 14.25 -8.47
C THR A 154 -1.82 12.97 -9.12
N LYS A 155 -2.84 12.33 -8.54
CA LYS A 155 -3.35 10.99 -8.92
C LYS A 155 -2.34 9.85 -8.75
N GLU A 156 -1.18 10.14 -8.20
CA GLU A 156 -0.16 9.17 -7.81
C GLU A 156 -0.59 8.36 -6.59
N VAL A 157 0.02 7.18 -6.42
CA VAL A 157 -0.20 6.32 -5.25
C VAL A 157 0.33 7.00 -3.99
N ILE A 158 -0.46 6.92 -2.91
CA ILE A 158 -0.05 7.33 -1.57
C ILE A 158 0.53 6.13 -0.85
N GLY A 159 1.79 6.20 -0.44
CA GLY A 159 2.43 5.09 0.25
C GLY A 159 3.85 5.34 0.71
N HIS A 160 4.66 4.29 0.70
CA HIS A 160 6.03 4.31 1.15
C HIS A 160 6.87 3.23 0.46
N ALA A 161 8.16 3.21 0.74
CA ALA A 161 9.11 2.25 0.19
C ALA A 161 9.78 1.47 1.33
N HIS A 162 10.32 0.30 1.01
CA HIS A 162 11.23 -0.45 1.87
C HIS A 162 12.48 -0.81 1.07
N VAL A 163 13.56 -1.10 1.78
CA VAL A 163 14.77 -1.67 1.22
C VAL A 163 15.13 -2.94 1.99
N VAL A 164 15.53 -3.97 1.26
CA VAL A 164 15.96 -5.26 1.82
C VAL A 164 17.28 -5.67 1.19
N ILE A 165 18.22 -6.11 2.02
CA ILE A 165 19.47 -6.73 1.59
C ILE A 165 19.44 -8.20 2.00
N GLN A 166 19.68 -9.07 1.03
CA GLN A 166 19.86 -10.51 1.24
C GLN A 166 21.28 -10.90 0.83
N ALA A 167 21.90 -11.77 1.63
CA ALA A 167 23.13 -12.44 1.22
C ALA A 167 22.82 -13.44 0.09
N ILE A 168 23.73 -13.54 -0.87
CA ILE A 168 23.67 -14.51 -1.96
C ILE A 168 24.98 -15.30 -2.01
N PRO A 169 24.96 -16.56 -2.48
CA PRO A 169 26.19 -17.37 -2.56
C PRO A 169 27.29 -16.68 -3.37
N ASP A 170 26.93 -16.20 -4.57
CA ASP A 170 27.77 -15.40 -5.46
C ASP A 170 26.89 -14.70 -6.51
N LEU A 171 27.48 -13.78 -7.28
CA LEU A 171 26.76 -12.98 -8.30
C LEU A 171 26.19 -13.79 -9.48
N LYS A 172 26.63 -15.04 -9.67
CA LYS A 172 26.16 -15.96 -10.73
C LYS A 172 25.14 -16.97 -10.21
N SER A 173 24.86 -16.99 -8.91
CA SER A 173 23.91 -17.91 -8.29
C SER A 173 22.53 -17.79 -8.94
N THR A 174 21.95 -18.94 -9.30
CA THR A 174 20.58 -19.07 -9.82
C THR A 174 19.62 -19.69 -8.79
N SER A 175 20.13 -20.02 -7.60
CA SER A 175 19.33 -20.58 -6.51
C SER A 175 18.30 -19.55 -6.00
N PRO A 176 17.01 -19.93 -5.88
CA PRO A 176 16.02 -19.08 -5.24
C PRO A 176 16.41 -18.77 -3.79
N LEU A 177 16.22 -17.51 -3.37
CA LEU A 177 16.46 -17.09 -1.99
C LEU A 177 15.22 -17.36 -1.14
N ASP A 178 15.44 -17.69 0.13
CA ASP A 178 14.36 -17.74 1.12
C ASP A 178 13.90 -16.31 1.46
N PRO A 179 12.64 -15.93 1.21
CA PRO A 179 12.16 -14.58 1.49
C PRO A 179 12.04 -14.26 2.99
N ARG A 180 12.22 -15.25 3.88
CA ARG A 180 12.23 -15.06 5.34
C ARG A 180 13.58 -14.58 5.87
N GLU A 181 14.65 -14.74 5.08
CA GLU A 181 16.02 -14.45 5.48
C GLU A 181 16.53 -13.15 4.82
N PHE A 182 17.05 -12.23 5.63
CA PHE A 182 17.68 -11.00 5.18
C PHE A 182 18.75 -10.54 6.18
N VAL A 183 19.75 -9.80 5.69
CA VAL A 183 20.82 -9.22 6.53
C VAL A 183 20.53 -7.77 6.92
N PHE A 184 19.64 -7.11 6.17
CA PHE A 184 19.17 -5.75 6.49
C PHE A 184 17.77 -5.52 5.92
N PHE A 185 16.92 -4.86 6.68
CA PHE A 185 15.59 -4.42 6.24
C PHE A 185 15.27 -3.06 6.85
N LYS A 186 14.74 -2.15 6.03
CA LYS A 186 14.28 -0.84 6.51
C LYS A 186 13.09 -0.35 5.71
N GLY A 187 12.01 -0.01 6.43
CA GLY A 187 10.94 0.83 5.90
C GLY A 187 11.38 2.29 5.83
N ILE A 188 11.10 2.94 4.71
CA ILE A 188 11.36 4.36 4.44
C ILE A 188 10.09 5.13 4.78
N ASP A 189 10.09 5.70 5.97
CA ASP A 189 8.97 6.40 6.60
C ASP A 189 8.93 7.90 6.28
N ASN A 190 10.03 8.46 5.80
CA ASN A 190 10.12 9.88 5.43
C ASN A 190 9.72 10.13 3.97
N PRO A 191 9.19 11.34 3.65
CA PRO A 191 9.07 11.79 2.27
C PRO A 191 10.43 11.76 1.55
N VAL A 192 10.41 11.66 0.22
CA VAL A 192 11.62 11.90 -0.57
C VAL A 192 12.13 13.32 -0.35
N SER A 193 13.45 13.49 -0.36
CA SER A 193 14.12 14.78 -0.33
C SER A 193 13.77 15.62 -1.58
N GLU A 194 14.12 16.90 -1.58
CA GLU A 194 13.81 17.83 -2.68
C GLU A 194 14.41 17.37 -4.03
N ASP A 195 15.49 16.60 -4.00
CA ASP A 195 16.13 15.99 -5.17
C ASP A 195 15.45 14.69 -5.66
N GLY A 196 14.36 14.27 -5.01
CA GLY A 196 13.59 13.07 -5.35
C GLY A 196 14.16 11.76 -4.80
N THR A 197 15.13 11.82 -3.88
CA THR A 197 15.76 10.63 -3.31
C THR A 197 15.30 10.33 -1.87
N SER A 198 15.36 9.05 -1.50
CA SER A 198 15.28 8.58 -0.12
C SER A 198 16.61 7.94 0.26
N THR A 199 17.16 8.34 1.40
CA THR A 199 18.45 7.84 1.90
C THR A 199 18.24 7.02 3.17
N VAL A 200 18.87 5.85 3.22
CA VAL A 200 18.90 4.96 4.39
C VAL A 200 20.35 4.62 4.71
N GLU A 201 20.76 4.67 5.97
CA GLU A 201 22.08 4.20 6.38
C GLU A 201 22.05 2.72 6.73
N VAL A 202 23.13 2.01 6.42
CA VAL A 202 23.42 0.64 6.90
C VAL A 202 24.56 0.76 7.91
N PRO A 203 24.26 0.99 9.20
CA PRO A 203 25.28 1.29 10.20
C PRO A 203 26.19 0.08 10.45
N GLY A 204 27.50 0.29 10.49
CA GLY A 204 28.47 -0.78 10.67
C GLY A 204 28.69 -1.67 9.44
N GLY A 205 28.00 -1.37 8.33
CA GLY A 205 28.20 -2.06 7.06
C GLY A 205 27.74 -3.52 7.06
N LEU A 206 28.38 -4.32 6.20
CA LEU A 206 28.12 -5.75 6.03
C LEU A 206 29.46 -6.52 6.06
N PRO A 207 29.46 -7.82 6.39
CA PRO A 207 30.66 -8.64 6.25
C PRO A 207 31.02 -8.87 4.77
N VAL A 208 32.20 -9.43 4.52
CA VAL A 208 32.62 -9.83 3.17
C VAL A 208 31.63 -10.82 2.57
N GLY A 209 31.21 -10.59 1.32
CA GLY A 209 30.25 -11.45 0.65
C GLY A 209 29.61 -10.82 -0.58
N ALA A 210 28.70 -11.55 -1.21
CA ALA A 210 27.87 -11.06 -2.30
C ALA A 210 26.43 -10.82 -1.81
N TYR A 211 25.80 -9.76 -2.30
CA TYR A 211 24.51 -9.29 -1.81
C TYR A 211 23.57 -8.89 -2.94
N ARG A 212 22.28 -9.08 -2.69
CA ARG A 212 21.16 -8.53 -3.46
C ARG A 212 20.48 -7.43 -2.63
N LEU A 213 20.38 -6.23 -3.17
CA LEU A 213 19.56 -5.14 -2.64
C LEU A 213 18.31 -4.98 -3.52
N ALA A 214 17.14 -5.00 -2.90
CA ALA A 214 15.86 -4.80 -3.57
C ALA A 214 15.03 -3.72 -2.87
N SER A 215 14.22 -2.99 -3.64
CA SER A 215 13.18 -2.12 -3.09
C SER A 215 11.84 -2.86 -2.96
N ILE A 216 10.94 -2.31 -2.14
CA ILE A 216 9.53 -2.71 -2.08
C ILE A 216 8.68 -1.44 -2.03
N LEU A 217 8.01 -1.09 -3.12
CA LEU A 217 7.04 0.00 -3.18
C LEU A 217 5.66 -0.49 -2.75
N THR A 218 5.07 0.16 -1.76
CA THR A 218 3.79 -0.24 -1.18
C THR A 218 2.84 0.94 -1.06
N ALA A 219 1.53 0.68 -1.11
CA ALA A 219 0.55 1.64 -0.64
C ALA A 219 0.71 1.87 0.88
N ALA A 220 0.02 2.88 1.41
CA ALA A 220 0.21 3.30 2.80
C ALA A 220 0.01 2.17 3.82
N ASN A 221 -0.93 1.26 3.58
CA ASN A 221 -1.24 0.11 4.44
C ASN A 221 -0.45 -1.14 4.10
N HIS A 222 0.72 -1.00 3.46
CA HIS A 222 1.72 -2.06 3.18
C HIS A 222 1.45 -2.96 1.99
N GLN A 223 0.26 -2.92 1.39
CA GLN A 223 -0.02 -3.77 0.22
C GLN A 223 0.86 -3.35 -0.96
N PRO A 224 1.29 -4.29 -1.82
CA PRO A 224 2.02 -3.97 -3.04
C PRO A 224 1.24 -2.95 -3.88
N VAL A 225 1.96 -2.08 -4.60
CA VAL A 225 1.31 -1.11 -5.48
C VAL A 225 0.52 -1.82 -6.57
N LEU A 226 -0.75 -1.44 -6.70
CA LEU A 226 -1.70 -2.01 -7.64
C LEU A 226 -1.87 -1.13 -8.88
N ALA A 227 -1.78 -1.73 -10.06
CA ALA A 227 -1.92 -1.04 -11.34
C ALA A 227 -2.73 -1.86 -12.35
N GLY A 228 -3.44 -1.16 -13.25
CA GLY A 228 -4.47 -1.75 -14.12
C GLY A 228 -3.95 -2.37 -15.41
N VAL A 229 -2.65 -2.64 -15.52
CA VAL A 229 -2.02 -3.19 -16.73
C VAL A 229 -1.11 -4.35 -16.34
N ALA A 230 -1.37 -5.52 -16.91
CA ALA A 230 -0.56 -6.71 -16.67
C ALA A 230 0.81 -6.63 -17.36
N ARG A 231 0.86 -6.14 -18.62
CA ARG A 231 2.10 -5.96 -19.39
C ARG A 231 2.78 -4.64 -19.03
N ARG A 232 3.57 -4.66 -17.96
CA ARG A 232 4.34 -3.50 -17.46
C ARG A 232 5.67 -3.92 -16.86
N GLY A 233 6.56 -2.95 -16.65
CA GLY A 233 7.79 -3.17 -15.87
C GLY A 233 7.50 -3.39 -14.39
N THR A 234 8.51 -3.92 -13.68
CA THR A 234 8.52 -3.92 -12.21
C THR A 234 8.50 -2.49 -11.69
N PHE A 235 7.81 -2.26 -10.57
CA PHE A 235 7.87 -0.97 -9.88
C PHE A 235 9.10 -0.86 -8.99
N ASP A 236 9.61 -2.01 -8.57
CA ASP A 236 10.77 -2.16 -7.72
C ASP A 236 12.07 -2.27 -8.52
N ASP A 237 13.18 -1.86 -7.93
CA ASP A 237 14.52 -2.05 -8.46
C ASP A 237 15.27 -3.15 -7.70
N VAL A 238 16.24 -3.76 -8.39
CA VAL A 238 17.15 -4.73 -7.81
C VAL A 238 18.57 -4.45 -8.31
N VAL A 239 19.52 -4.41 -7.40
CA VAL A 239 20.95 -4.36 -7.70
C VAL A 239 21.70 -5.42 -6.92
N TYR A 240 22.81 -5.90 -7.49
CA TYR A 240 23.71 -6.85 -6.86
C TYR A 240 25.03 -6.15 -6.57
N PHE A 241 25.69 -6.47 -5.47
CA PHE A 241 26.98 -5.89 -5.12
C PHE A 241 27.81 -6.87 -4.30
N VAL A 242 29.10 -6.58 -4.16
CA VAL A 242 29.99 -7.33 -3.28
C VAL A 242 30.56 -6.42 -2.21
N VAL A 243 30.89 -7.03 -1.09
CA VAL A 243 31.59 -6.40 0.03
C VAL A 243 32.91 -7.13 0.17
N GLU A 244 34.02 -6.39 0.17
CA GLU A 244 35.41 -6.88 0.22
C GLU A 244 36.27 -6.11 1.22
#